data_AF-A0A8K0IA50-F1
#
_entry.id   AF-A0A8K0IA50-F1
#
_cell.length_a   1.000
_cell.length_b   1.000
_cell.length_c   1.000
_cell.angle_alpha   90.00
_cell.angle_beta   90.00
_cell.angle_gamma   90.00
#
_symmetry.space_group_name_H-M   'P 1'
#
loop_
_entity.id
_entity.type
_entity.pdbx_description
1 polymer ?
#
loop_
_entity_poly.entity_id
_entity_poly.type
_entity_poly.pdbx_seq_one_letter_code
_entity_poly.pdbx_strand_id
1 'polypeptide(L)'
;MLLRCRILPRFVFPIPTSNPPPPSVYAHLLLFPNKNTTVASPFSHSASFAPRSPLAVPVSAPSESLLDTDEDHQIQIQIPLEKLFVPPEVELPERSAAAVLGRVLKGSNIVLGPYARDAQVTTAEFVKSSVRTEDCPADGLPEFALVGRSNVGKSSLLNSLVRRKRLALTSKKPGKTQCINHFRINDGWYLVDLPGYGYAAAPHEVRTNWEKFTKDYFLNRETLVSVLLLIDASIPAKKIDLEYASWLGQNQIPMTLIFTKCDKRKKKRNGGKRPEENVEDFQNLIREFFQAAPPWIMTSSVTNQGRDEILLHIAQLRNYWLKH
;
A
#
# COMPACT_ATOMS: atom_id res chain seq x y z
N MET A 1 -26.68 -26.55 -13.28
CA MET A 1 -27.09 -25.13 -13.23
C MET A 1 -26.48 -24.51 -11.98
N LEU A 2 -25.29 -23.91 -12.11
CA LEU A 2 -24.68 -22.93 -11.19
C LEU A 2 -23.38 -22.48 -11.88
N LEU A 3 -23.53 -21.43 -12.71
CA LEU A 3 -22.44 -20.72 -13.35
C LEU A 3 -21.53 -20.16 -12.25
N ARG A 4 -20.34 -20.74 -12.06
CA ARG A 4 -19.22 -20.02 -11.44
C ARG A 4 -18.68 -19.05 -12.48
N CYS A 5 -19.30 -17.88 -12.60
CA CYS A 5 -18.71 -16.75 -13.34
C CYS A 5 -17.50 -16.23 -12.56
N ARG A 6 -16.38 -16.95 -12.66
CA ARG A 6 -15.03 -16.43 -12.40
C ARG A 6 -14.63 -15.61 -13.62
N ILE A 7 -15.29 -14.48 -13.81
CA ILE A 7 -14.90 -13.49 -14.80
C ILE A 7 -13.63 -12.86 -14.27
N LEU A 8 -12.51 -13.43 -14.72
CA LEU A 8 -11.11 -12.96 -14.78
C LEU A 8 -10.18 -14.20 -14.79
N PRO A 9 -10.28 -15.12 -15.77
CA PRO A 9 -9.42 -16.32 -15.85
C PRO A 9 -7.91 -16.03 -16.07
N ARG A 10 -7.47 -14.76 -15.96
CA ARG A 10 -6.07 -14.33 -16.11
C ARG A 10 -5.47 -13.58 -14.92
N PHE A 11 -6.22 -13.27 -13.86
CA PHE A 11 -5.66 -12.67 -12.63
C PHE A 11 -5.52 -13.65 -11.47
N VAL A 12 -5.72 -14.95 -11.72
CA VAL A 12 -5.37 -15.99 -10.77
C VAL A 12 -3.86 -16.14 -10.77
N PHE A 13 -3.17 -15.49 -9.84
CA PHE A 13 -1.76 -15.74 -9.55
C PHE A 13 -1.67 -17.18 -9.02
N PRO A 14 -1.12 -18.13 -9.79
CA PRO A 14 -1.02 -19.49 -9.29
C PRO A 14 -0.04 -19.48 -8.11
N ILE A 15 -0.45 -20.05 -6.98
CA ILE A 15 0.43 -20.34 -5.84
C ILE A 15 0.87 -21.80 -5.98
N PRO A 16 2.12 -22.17 -5.68
CA PRO A 16 2.50 -23.57 -5.61
C PRO A 16 1.55 -24.33 -4.66
N THR A 17 0.87 -25.34 -5.19
CA THR A 17 -0.03 -26.20 -4.42
C THR A 17 0.78 -26.91 -3.35
N SER A 18 0.32 -26.84 -2.10
CA SER A 18 0.85 -27.49 -0.88
C SER A 18 2.23 -27.04 -0.38
N ASN A 19 2.25 -25.98 0.44
CA ASN A 19 2.79 -25.95 1.82
C ASN A 19 2.75 -24.50 2.35
N PRO A 20 2.54 -24.26 3.65
CA PRO A 20 2.85 -22.96 4.25
C PRO A 20 4.31 -22.59 3.97
N PRO A 21 4.67 -21.30 3.90
CA PRO A 21 6.07 -20.89 3.70
C PRO A 21 6.97 -21.57 4.75
N PRO A 22 8.19 -21.98 4.38
CA PRO A 22 9.09 -22.65 5.30
C PRO A 22 9.37 -21.77 6.53
N PRO A 23 9.63 -22.36 7.73
CA PRO A 23 9.93 -21.61 8.95
C PRO A 23 11.08 -20.58 8.81
N SER A 24 11.96 -20.76 7.82
CA SER A 24 13.08 -19.87 7.50
C SER A 24 12.65 -18.44 7.12
N VAL A 25 11.47 -18.26 6.52
CA VAL A 25 10.93 -16.93 6.15
C VAL A 25 10.74 -16.06 7.40
N TYR A 26 10.32 -16.69 8.50
CA TYR A 26 10.14 -16.01 9.78
C TYR A 26 11.47 -15.73 10.49
N ALA A 27 12.52 -16.51 10.22
CA ALA A 27 13.85 -16.25 10.75
C ALA A 27 14.44 -14.95 10.19
N HIS A 28 14.21 -14.65 8.90
CA HIS A 28 14.65 -13.38 8.29
C HIS A 28 13.98 -12.14 8.90
N LEU A 29 12.73 -12.26 9.35
CA LEU A 29 12.02 -11.19 10.08
C LEU A 29 12.53 -10.99 11.52
N LEU A 30 13.06 -12.05 12.15
CA LEU A 30 13.61 -12.03 13.52
C LEU A 30 15.08 -11.56 13.58
N LEU A 31 15.81 -11.62 12.46
CA LEU A 31 17.22 -11.21 12.36
C LEU A 31 17.43 -9.68 12.32
N PHE A 32 16.36 -8.88 12.32
CA PHE A 32 16.46 -7.43 12.51
C PHE A 32 16.34 -7.09 14.01
N PRO A 33 17.43 -6.68 14.68
CA PRO A 33 17.41 -6.51 16.13
C PRO A 33 16.52 -5.32 16.53
N ASN A 34 15.47 -5.63 17.29
CA ASN A 34 14.69 -4.67 18.03
C ASN A 34 15.49 -4.26 19.29
N LYS A 35 16.41 -3.29 19.17
CA LYS A 35 17.09 -2.75 20.35
C LYS A 35 16.15 -1.79 21.06
N ASN A 36 15.51 -2.26 22.14
CA ASN A 36 15.07 -1.45 23.28
C ASN A 36 14.73 -2.35 24.47
N THR A 37 15.64 -2.42 25.44
CA THR A 37 15.30 -2.66 26.85
C THR A 37 16.34 -1.96 27.74
N THR A 38 15.85 -1.57 28.91
CA THR A 38 16.20 -0.48 29.82
C THR A 38 17.20 -0.82 30.95
N VAL A 39 17.92 0.22 31.40
CA VAL A 39 18.29 0.63 32.78
C VAL A 39 19.12 -0.32 33.67
N ALA A 40 20.31 0.17 34.08
CA ALA A 40 20.72 0.33 35.48
C ALA A 40 21.97 1.24 35.60
N SER A 41 21.87 2.26 36.43
CA SER A 41 22.97 3.04 37.05
C SER A 41 23.53 2.25 38.27
N PRO A 42 24.68 2.55 38.92
CA PRO A 42 25.01 3.88 39.49
C PRO A 42 26.51 4.28 39.49
N PHE A 43 26.73 5.54 39.87
CA PHE A 43 27.83 6.12 40.66
C PHE A 43 28.37 7.47 40.16
N SER A 44 28.28 8.38 41.12
CA SER A 44 28.75 9.74 41.28
C SER A 44 30.25 9.95 41.06
N HIS A 45 30.63 11.13 40.58
CA HIS A 45 31.36 12.11 41.40
C HIS A 45 31.32 13.52 40.78
N SER A 46 31.23 14.46 41.70
CA SER A 46 31.19 15.92 41.63
C SER A 46 32.50 16.56 41.12
N ALA A 47 32.40 17.69 40.41
CA ALA A 47 33.15 18.91 40.76
C ALA A 47 32.64 20.13 39.98
N SER A 48 32.50 21.20 40.74
CA SER A 48 32.00 22.54 40.46
C SER A 48 33.11 23.53 40.09
N PHE A 49 32.76 24.57 39.32
CA PHE A 49 33.05 26.01 39.48
C PHE A 49 33.39 26.75 38.16
N ALA A 50 32.71 27.90 38.00
CA ALA A 50 32.76 28.88 36.92
C ALA A 50 33.86 29.96 37.17
N PRO A 51 33.80 31.18 36.58
CA PRO A 51 33.78 31.61 35.16
C PRO A 51 34.95 32.57 34.85
N ARG A 52 35.13 33.01 33.58
CA ARG A 52 35.63 34.36 33.22
C ARG A 52 35.55 34.62 31.71
N SER A 53 35.07 35.81 31.37
CA SER A 53 35.13 36.53 30.08
C SER A 53 35.83 37.88 30.32
N PRO A 54 36.00 38.80 29.35
CA PRO A 54 36.06 38.72 27.87
C PRO A 54 37.37 39.36 27.33
N LEU A 55 37.62 39.37 26.00
CA LEU A 55 38.09 40.54 25.22
C LEU A 55 38.41 40.22 23.75
N ALA A 56 38.01 41.18 22.90
CA ALA A 56 38.56 41.61 21.61
C ALA A 56 38.34 40.78 20.32
N VAL A 57 37.58 41.42 19.42
CA VAL A 57 37.45 41.19 17.96
C VAL A 57 38.67 41.82 17.26
N PRO A 58 39.10 41.31 16.09
CA PRO A 58 38.94 42.13 14.88
C PRO A 58 38.40 41.36 13.67
N VAL A 59 37.78 42.16 12.81
CA VAL A 59 37.07 41.85 11.55
C VAL A 59 38.04 41.52 10.42
N SER A 60 37.70 40.52 9.59
CA SER A 60 38.08 40.48 8.16
C SER A 60 37.04 39.66 7.35
N ALA A 61 36.87 40.06 6.09
CA ALA A 61 35.68 39.96 5.24
C ALA A 61 35.54 38.60 4.47
N PRO A 62 34.45 38.39 3.70
CA PRO A 62 33.84 37.08 3.45
C PRO A 62 34.38 36.34 2.22
N SER A 63 34.31 35.01 2.25
CA SER A 63 34.44 34.16 1.07
C SER A 63 33.34 33.09 1.02
N GLU A 64 32.50 33.27 -0.01
CA GLU A 64 31.85 32.28 -0.86
C GLU A 64 30.90 31.23 -0.25
N SER A 65 29.63 31.49 -0.57
CA SER A 65 28.51 30.57 -0.67
C SER A 65 28.86 29.19 -1.25
N LEU A 66 28.56 28.14 -0.50
CA LEU A 66 28.21 26.83 -1.06
C LEU A 66 26.71 26.64 -0.88
N LEU A 67 26.01 26.94 -1.98
CA LEU A 67 24.65 26.47 -2.24
C LEU A 67 24.69 24.94 -2.24
N ASP A 68 24.15 24.34 -1.18
CA ASP A 68 23.88 22.91 -1.11
C ASP A 68 22.63 22.68 -1.99
N THR A 69 22.85 22.51 -3.30
CA THR A 69 21.80 22.12 -4.24
C THR A 69 21.49 20.64 -4.00
N ASP A 70 20.38 20.38 -3.32
CA ASP A 70 19.69 19.10 -3.28
C ASP A 70 19.40 18.63 -4.72
N GLU A 71 20.31 17.85 -5.31
CA GLU A 71 20.00 17.08 -6.51
C GLU A 71 19.07 15.92 -6.13
N ASP A 72 17.80 16.07 -6.48
CA ASP A 72 16.80 15.02 -6.55
C ASP A 72 17.27 13.88 -7.49
N HIS A 73 18.10 12.98 -6.97
CA HIS A 73 18.32 11.68 -7.59
C HIS A 73 17.02 10.87 -7.43
N GLN A 74 16.09 11.06 -8.38
CA GLN A 74 15.05 10.07 -8.67
C GLN A 74 15.77 8.78 -9.08
N ILE A 75 15.93 7.89 -8.11
CA ILE A 75 16.36 6.51 -8.36
C ILE A 75 15.28 5.90 -9.26
N GLN A 76 15.53 5.87 -10.56
CA GLN A 76 14.75 5.07 -11.50
C GLN A 76 15.09 3.61 -11.20
N ILE A 77 14.23 2.95 -10.44
CA ILE A 77 14.34 1.51 -10.18
C ILE A 77 14.21 0.81 -11.53
N GLN A 78 15.30 0.24 -12.05
CA GLN A 78 15.24 -0.63 -13.21
C GLN A 78 14.60 -1.95 -12.78
N ILE A 79 13.30 -2.11 -13.04
CA ILE A 79 12.54 -3.32 -12.73
C ILE A 79 12.72 -4.31 -13.90
N PRO A 80 13.25 -5.52 -13.65
CA PRO A 80 13.31 -6.57 -14.66
C PRO A 80 11.94 -6.90 -15.26
N LEU A 81 11.90 -7.29 -16.54
CA LEU A 81 10.65 -7.53 -17.28
C LEU A 81 9.78 -8.61 -16.63
N GLU A 82 10.38 -9.63 -16.06
CA GLU A 82 9.69 -10.73 -15.36
C GLU A 82 8.99 -10.29 -14.06
N LYS A 83 9.33 -9.10 -13.55
CA LYS A 83 8.71 -8.52 -12.35
C LYS A 83 7.60 -7.52 -12.69
N LEU A 84 7.39 -7.23 -13.97
CA LEU A 84 6.31 -6.38 -14.42
C LEU A 84 4.97 -7.12 -14.37
N PHE A 85 3.97 -6.44 -13.83
CA PHE A 85 2.59 -6.82 -13.99
C PHE A 85 2.11 -6.35 -15.36
N VAL A 86 1.82 -7.31 -16.22
CA VAL A 86 1.30 -7.10 -17.56
C VAL A 86 -0.20 -7.38 -17.55
N PRO A 87 -1.05 -6.38 -17.79
CA PRO A 87 -2.49 -6.58 -17.88
C PRO A 87 -2.86 -7.50 -19.05
N PRO A 88 -4.04 -8.14 -19.03
CA PRO A 88 -4.54 -8.93 -20.14
C PRO A 88 -4.57 -8.13 -21.44
N GLU A 89 -4.31 -8.82 -22.56
CA GLU A 89 -4.32 -8.25 -23.92
C GLU A 89 -3.28 -7.15 -24.17
N VAL A 90 -2.27 -7.04 -23.29
CA VAL A 90 -1.08 -6.22 -23.54
C VAL A 90 0.00 -7.08 -24.18
N GLU A 91 0.32 -6.79 -25.43
CA GLU A 91 1.48 -7.37 -26.12
C GLU A 91 2.72 -6.55 -25.82
N LEU A 92 3.72 -7.17 -25.20
CA LEU A 92 5.01 -6.53 -24.96
C LEU A 92 5.89 -6.65 -26.21
N PRO A 93 6.43 -5.55 -26.75
CA PRO A 93 7.37 -5.63 -27.87
C PRO A 93 8.66 -6.33 -27.43
N GLU A 94 8.93 -7.52 -27.98
CA GLU A 94 10.05 -8.40 -27.59
C GLU A 94 11.44 -7.78 -27.76
N ARG A 95 11.59 -6.69 -28.53
CA ARG A 95 12.89 -6.15 -28.96
C ARG A 95 13.24 -4.75 -28.43
N SER A 96 12.43 -4.16 -27.55
CA SER A 96 12.75 -2.84 -26.97
C SER A 96 12.30 -2.72 -25.51
N ALA A 97 13.23 -3.00 -24.58
CA ALA A 97 13.03 -2.77 -23.15
C ALA A 97 12.69 -1.31 -22.83
N ALA A 98 13.23 -0.35 -23.60
CA ALA A 98 12.92 1.07 -23.48
C ALA A 98 11.46 1.40 -23.83
N ALA A 99 10.90 0.76 -24.86
CA ALA A 99 9.49 0.93 -25.23
C ALA A 99 8.53 0.36 -24.18
N VAL A 100 8.91 -0.75 -23.53
CA VAL A 100 8.14 -1.31 -22.40
C VAL A 100 8.21 -0.39 -21.19
N LEU A 101 9.40 0.09 -20.83
CA LEU A 101 9.61 0.95 -19.67
C LEU A 101 8.83 2.27 -19.78
N GLY A 102 8.71 2.84 -20.98
CA GLY A 102 7.89 4.03 -21.23
C GLY A 102 6.39 3.83 -21.02
N ARG A 103 5.91 2.58 -20.92
CA ARG A 103 4.51 2.24 -20.63
C ARG A 103 4.29 1.84 -19.17
N VAL A 104 5.34 1.74 -18.35
CA VAL A 104 5.19 1.38 -16.93
C VAL A 104 4.73 2.61 -16.15
N LEU A 105 3.70 2.44 -15.32
CA LEU A 105 3.21 3.49 -14.42
C LEU A 105 4.33 3.89 -13.44
N LYS A 106 4.53 5.20 -13.24
CA LYS A 106 5.62 5.72 -12.40
C LYS A 106 5.52 5.19 -10.96
N GLY A 107 6.63 4.70 -10.42
CA GLY A 107 6.68 4.18 -9.04
C GLY A 107 5.84 2.93 -8.84
N SER A 108 5.74 2.07 -9.86
CA SER A 108 4.99 0.82 -9.85
C SER A 108 5.72 -0.26 -10.67
N ASN A 109 5.19 -1.48 -10.68
CA ASN A 109 5.54 -2.50 -11.68
C ASN A 109 4.45 -2.72 -12.74
N ILE A 110 3.51 -1.79 -12.92
CA ILE A 110 2.30 -2.01 -13.72
C ILE A 110 2.49 -1.42 -15.11
N VAL A 111 2.30 -2.25 -16.14
CA VAL A 111 2.28 -1.79 -17.54
C VAL A 111 0.91 -1.21 -17.88
N LEU A 112 0.91 -0.08 -18.58
CA LEU A 112 -0.30 0.50 -19.17
C LEU A 112 -0.73 -0.31 -20.40
N GLY A 113 -1.98 -0.76 -20.35
CA GLY A 113 -2.67 -1.46 -21.41
C GLY A 113 -3.78 -0.63 -22.06
N PRO A 114 -4.49 -1.23 -23.05
CA PRO A 114 -5.48 -0.52 -23.86
C PRO A 114 -6.74 -0.11 -23.09
N TYR A 115 -6.94 -0.67 -21.88
CA TYR A 115 -8.09 -0.40 -21.03
C TYR A 115 -7.90 0.79 -20.09
N ALA A 116 -6.72 1.40 -20.02
CA ALA A 116 -6.40 2.50 -19.10
C ALA A 116 -7.00 3.87 -19.54
N ARG A 117 -8.32 3.94 -19.69
CA ARG A 117 -9.09 5.13 -20.10
C ARG A 117 -10.20 5.46 -19.11
N ASP A 118 -10.67 6.71 -19.11
CA ASP A 118 -11.76 7.19 -18.25
C ASP A 118 -11.47 7.02 -16.74
N ALA A 119 -10.25 7.41 -16.36
CA ALA A 119 -9.72 7.31 -14.99
C ALA A 119 -10.08 8.53 -14.10
N GLN A 120 -10.61 9.60 -14.67
CA GLN A 120 -10.91 10.82 -13.92
C GLN A 120 -12.04 10.58 -12.90
N VAL A 121 -11.94 11.19 -11.72
CA VAL A 121 -13.00 11.19 -10.70
C VAL A 121 -13.70 12.54 -10.72
N THR A 122 -14.98 12.55 -11.08
CA THR A 122 -15.83 13.75 -11.13
C THR A 122 -16.79 13.79 -9.94
N THR A 123 -17.40 12.67 -9.58
CA THR A 123 -18.31 12.54 -8.43
C THR A 123 -17.90 11.40 -7.50
N ALA A 124 -18.18 11.54 -6.20
CA ALA A 124 -17.81 10.56 -5.18
C ALA A 124 -18.73 10.66 -3.96
N GLU A 125 -19.69 9.75 -3.81
CA GLU A 125 -20.76 9.85 -2.83
C GLU A 125 -20.74 8.69 -1.86
N PHE A 126 -20.92 8.97 -0.57
CA PHE A 126 -21.14 7.91 0.41
C PHE A 126 -22.55 7.34 0.25
N VAL A 127 -22.65 6.03 0.06
CA VAL A 127 -23.93 5.35 -0.15
C VAL A 127 -24.43 4.70 1.13
N LYS A 128 -23.65 3.79 1.71
CA LYS A 128 -24.07 3.02 2.88
C LYS A 128 -22.89 2.40 3.63
N SER A 129 -23.10 2.13 4.92
CA SER A 129 -22.27 1.27 5.76
C SER A 129 -22.99 -0.05 6.05
N SER A 130 -22.30 -1.17 5.85
CA SER A 130 -22.85 -2.52 6.05
C SER A 130 -21.93 -3.37 6.93
N VAL A 131 -22.51 -4.30 7.70
CA VAL A 131 -21.74 -5.28 8.51
C VAL A 131 -21.88 -6.71 7.99
N ARG A 132 -22.85 -6.96 7.10
CA ARG A 132 -23.04 -8.21 6.38
C ARG A 132 -22.94 -7.97 4.88
N THR A 133 -22.41 -8.95 4.16
CA THR A 133 -22.24 -8.88 2.70
C THR A 133 -23.59 -8.69 2.00
N GLU A 134 -24.64 -9.36 2.49
CA GLU A 134 -26.02 -9.24 1.98
C GLU A 134 -26.60 -7.82 2.08
N ASP A 135 -26.13 -7.00 3.03
CA ASP A 135 -26.61 -5.63 3.24
C ASP A 135 -25.92 -4.60 2.32
N CYS A 136 -24.90 -5.03 1.56
CA CYS A 136 -24.16 -4.18 0.62
C CYS A 136 -25.01 -3.83 -0.61
N PRO A 137 -24.72 -2.74 -1.34
CA PRO A 137 -25.42 -2.40 -2.58
C PRO A 137 -25.49 -3.60 -3.54
N ALA A 138 -26.60 -3.80 -4.24
CA ALA A 138 -26.79 -4.97 -5.12
C ALA A 138 -27.05 -4.56 -6.59
N ASP A 139 -26.54 -3.39 -6.99
CA ASP A 139 -26.72 -2.80 -8.33
C ASP A 139 -25.74 -3.36 -9.38
N GLY A 140 -24.84 -4.27 -8.98
CA GLY A 140 -23.95 -5.00 -9.90
C GLY A 140 -22.74 -4.20 -10.38
N LEU A 141 -22.47 -3.02 -9.81
CA LEU A 141 -21.35 -2.19 -10.23
C LEU A 141 -20.00 -2.73 -9.72
N PRO A 142 -18.91 -2.58 -10.48
CA PRO A 142 -17.58 -3.08 -10.09
C PRO A 142 -17.05 -2.40 -8.82
N GLU A 143 -16.37 -3.16 -7.97
CA GLU A 143 -15.92 -2.72 -6.65
C GLU A 143 -14.41 -2.88 -6.48
N PHE A 144 -13.80 -1.86 -5.86
CA PHE A 144 -12.39 -1.85 -5.47
C PHE A 144 -12.30 -1.67 -3.97
N ALA A 145 -11.83 -2.69 -3.28
CA ALA A 145 -11.81 -2.75 -1.83
C ALA A 145 -10.50 -2.24 -1.25
N LEU A 146 -10.54 -1.23 -0.40
CA LEU A 146 -9.41 -0.75 0.39
C LEU A 146 -9.35 -1.50 1.71
N VAL A 147 -8.22 -2.17 1.97
CA VAL A 147 -7.94 -2.81 3.26
C VAL A 147 -6.47 -2.64 3.62
N GLY A 148 -6.15 -2.69 4.90
CA GLY A 148 -4.78 -2.56 5.38
C GLY A 148 -4.75 -2.43 6.89
N ARG A 149 -3.56 -2.48 7.48
CA ARG A 149 -3.42 -2.36 8.94
C ARG A 149 -3.99 -1.03 9.44
N SER A 150 -4.51 -1.04 10.66
CA SER A 150 -4.92 0.19 11.34
C SER A 150 -3.83 1.27 11.30
N ASN A 151 -4.22 2.50 10.95
CA ASN A 151 -3.32 3.65 10.73
C ASN A 151 -2.33 3.54 9.55
N VAL A 152 -2.50 2.60 8.62
CA VAL A 152 -1.68 2.53 7.40
C VAL A 152 -1.85 3.74 6.49
N GLY A 153 -3.01 4.41 6.52
CA GLY A 153 -3.30 5.58 5.67
C GLY A 153 -4.51 5.42 4.76
N LYS A 154 -5.30 4.35 4.94
CA LYS A 154 -6.50 4.01 4.15
C LYS A 154 -7.46 5.16 3.87
N SER A 155 -8.01 5.78 4.91
CA SER A 155 -8.94 6.90 4.73
C SER A 155 -8.28 8.14 4.13
N SER A 156 -6.98 8.35 4.36
CA SER A 156 -6.23 9.44 3.73
C SER A 156 -6.03 9.20 2.24
N LEU A 157 -5.72 7.96 1.85
CA LEU A 157 -5.61 7.57 0.45
C LEU A 157 -6.97 7.69 -0.25
N LEU A 158 -8.04 7.20 0.36
CA LEU A 158 -9.41 7.32 -0.16
C LEU A 158 -9.74 8.79 -0.48
N ASN A 159 -9.57 9.67 0.51
CA ASN A 159 -9.81 11.10 0.35
C ASN A 159 -8.92 11.76 -0.72
N SER A 160 -7.67 11.30 -0.87
CA SER A 160 -6.74 11.77 -1.91
C SER A 160 -7.20 11.33 -3.32
N LEU A 161 -7.61 10.07 -3.49
CA LEU A 161 -8.12 9.55 -4.77
C LEU A 161 -9.31 10.38 -5.27
N VAL A 162 -10.30 10.61 -4.40
CA VAL A 162 -11.53 11.35 -4.75
C VAL A 162 -11.40 12.87 -4.65
N ARG A 163 -10.25 13.40 -4.24
CA ARG A 163 -10.00 14.84 -3.99
C ARG A 163 -11.03 15.49 -3.06
N ARG A 164 -11.52 14.77 -2.04
CA ARG A 164 -12.45 15.29 -1.02
C ARG A 164 -11.84 15.13 0.37
N LYS A 165 -11.73 16.23 1.12
CA LYS A 165 -11.01 16.24 2.42
C LYS A 165 -11.71 15.48 3.56
N ARG A 166 -13.00 15.15 3.42
CA ARG A 166 -13.83 14.59 4.51
C ARG A 166 -14.88 13.58 4.05
N LEU A 167 -14.68 12.94 2.89
CA LEU A 167 -15.63 11.90 2.45
C LEU A 167 -15.49 10.67 3.36
N ALA A 168 -14.26 10.24 3.63
CA ALA A 168 -13.95 9.26 4.67
C ALA A 168 -13.38 9.95 5.92
N LEU A 169 -13.82 9.50 7.10
CA LEU A 169 -13.33 10.02 8.38
C LEU A 169 -11.86 9.61 8.58
N THR A 170 -10.96 10.58 8.70
CA THR A 170 -9.54 10.35 9.02
C THR A 170 -9.29 10.59 10.52
N SER A 171 -8.58 9.67 11.19
CA SER A 171 -8.18 9.83 12.59
C SER A 171 -6.81 9.22 12.85
N LYS A 172 -6.08 9.78 13.82
CA LYS A 172 -4.86 9.18 14.37
C LYS A 172 -5.17 8.01 15.33
N LYS A 173 -6.38 7.98 15.90
CA LYS A 173 -6.84 6.88 16.75
C LYS A 173 -7.32 5.73 15.85
N PRO A 174 -6.77 4.51 15.98
CA PRO A 174 -7.20 3.40 15.13
C PRO A 174 -8.59 2.88 15.50
N GLY A 175 -9.18 2.04 14.64
CA GLY A 175 -10.49 1.40 14.88
C GLY A 175 -11.74 2.23 14.54
N LYS A 176 -11.61 3.26 13.69
CA LYS A 176 -12.74 4.12 13.28
C LYS A 176 -13.63 3.50 12.20
N THR A 177 -13.05 2.83 11.21
CA THR A 177 -13.83 2.04 10.24
C THR A 177 -14.20 0.70 10.89
N GLN A 178 -15.48 0.52 11.22
CA GLN A 178 -16.00 -0.71 11.87
C GLN A 178 -17.00 -1.47 10.98
N CYS A 179 -17.34 -0.89 9.83
CA CYS A 179 -18.27 -1.42 8.84
C CYS A 179 -17.61 -1.36 7.46
N ILE A 180 -18.21 -2.06 6.49
CA ILE A 180 -17.90 -1.96 5.07
C ILE A 180 -18.59 -0.70 4.54
N ASN A 181 -17.83 0.34 4.16
CA ASN A 181 -18.40 1.59 3.65
C ASN A 181 -18.29 1.66 2.13
N HIS A 182 -19.40 1.87 1.45
CA HIS A 182 -19.45 1.99 -0.01
C HIS A 182 -19.47 3.45 -0.43
N PHE A 183 -18.52 3.84 -1.28
CA PHE A 183 -18.46 5.15 -1.91
C PHE A 183 -18.65 5.00 -3.42
N ARG A 184 -19.74 5.53 -3.96
CA ARG A 184 -20.05 5.47 -5.39
C ARG A 184 -19.27 6.55 -6.13
N ILE A 185 -18.53 6.15 -7.17
CA ILE A 185 -17.67 7.02 -7.95
C ILE A 185 -18.19 7.12 -9.38
N ASN A 186 -18.40 8.36 -9.86
CA ASN A 186 -18.92 8.67 -11.21
C ASN A 186 -20.16 7.84 -11.59
N ASP A 187 -20.99 7.48 -10.61
CA ASP A 187 -22.15 6.60 -10.73
C ASP A 187 -21.92 5.20 -11.35
N GLY A 188 -20.66 4.82 -11.60
CA GLY A 188 -20.31 3.62 -12.39
C GLY A 188 -19.47 2.57 -11.68
N TRP A 189 -18.94 2.84 -10.49
CA TRP A 189 -18.17 1.87 -9.70
C TRP A 189 -18.09 2.27 -8.22
N TYR A 190 -17.66 1.35 -7.36
CA TYR A 190 -17.49 1.60 -5.93
C TYR A 190 -16.04 1.53 -5.47
N LEU A 191 -15.66 2.49 -4.64
CA LEU A 191 -14.54 2.38 -3.74
C LEU A 191 -15.07 1.93 -2.36
N VAL A 192 -14.58 0.80 -1.86
CA VAL A 192 -15.13 0.17 -0.66
C VAL A 192 -14.10 0.25 0.47
N ASP A 193 -14.42 0.91 1.57
CA ASP A 193 -13.54 1.06 2.74
C ASP A 193 -13.86 -0.01 3.78
N LEU A 194 -12.97 -1.00 3.93
CA LEU A 194 -13.13 -2.06 4.92
C LEU A 194 -12.43 -1.72 6.25
N PRO A 195 -12.83 -2.34 7.37
CA PRO A 195 -12.11 -2.23 8.63
C PRO A 195 -10.64 -2.64 8.48
N GLY A 196 -9.75 -1.93 9.18
CA GLY A 196 -8.33 -2.27 9.17
C GLY A 196 -8.00 -3.39 10.14
N TYR A 197 -7.16 -4.34 9.73
CA TYR A 197 -6.70 -5.44 10.58
C TYR A 197 -5.59 -5.01 11.56
N GLY A 198 -5.25 -5.90 12.50
CA GLY A 198 -4.15 -5.71 13.44
C GLY A 198 -4.37 -4.64 14.52
N TYR A 199 -5.62 -4.21 14.75
CA TYR A 199 -5.94 -3.25 15.81
C TYR A 199 -6.05 -3.92 17.18
N ALA A 200 -4.92 -4.06 17.87
CA ALA A 200 -4.85 -4.77 19.16
C ALA A 200 -5.73 -4.19 20.28
N ALA A 201 -6.09 -2.90 20.22
CA ALA A 201 -6.85 -2.24 21.28
C ALA A 201 -8.38 -2.43 21.19
N ALA A 202 -8.90 -3.01 20.10
CA ALA A 202 -10.31 -3.44 20.07
C ALA A 202 -10.51 -4.73 20.89
N PRO A 203 -11.69 -4.91 21.51
CA PRO A 203 -12.06 -6.19 22.13
C PRO A 203 -11.90 -7.36 21.17
N HIS A 204 -11.55 -8.54 21.68
CA HIS A 204 -11.31 -9.73 20.87
C HIS A 204 -12.52 -10.07 19.99
N GLU A 205 -13.73 -10.09 20.57
CA GLU A 205 -14.98 -10.38 19.86
C GLU A 205 -15.22 -9.45 18.67
N VAL A 206 -14.95 -8.15 18.85
CA VAL A 206 -15.10 -7.14 17.78
C VAL A 206 -14.11 -7.40 16.65
N ARG A 207 -12.85 -7.75 16.98
CA ARG A 207 -11.83 -8.11 15.99
C ARG A 207 -12.22 -9.37 15.22
N THR A 208 -12.65 -10.41 15.92
CA THR A 208 -13.10 -11.67 15.30
C THR A 208 -14.28 -11.42 14.37
N ASN A 209 -15.23 -10.55 14.76
CA ASN A 209 -16.36 -10.20 13.92
C ASN A 209 -15.92 -9.46 12.64
N TRP A 210 -15.04 -8.46 12.77
CA TRP A 210 -14.47 -7.74 11.61
C TRP A 210 -13.75 -8.67 10.64
N GLU A 211 -12.91 -9.55 11.16
CA GLU A 211 -12.19 -10.53 10.36
C GLU A 211 -13.16 -11.47 9.64
N LYS A 212 -14.22 -11.92 10.33
CA LYS A 212 -15.24 -12.80 9.77
C LYS A 212 -15.96 -12.15 8.58
N PHE A 213 -16.56 -10.97 8.76
CA PHE A 213 -17.33 -10.37 7.67
C PHE A 213 -16.44 -9.81 6.56
N THR A 214 -15.21 -9.40 6.85
CA THR A 214 -14.26 -8.93 5.82
C THR A 214 -13.84 -10.08 4.91
N LYS A 215 -13.56 -11.26 5.50
CA LYS A 215 -13.26 -12.47 4.72
C LYS A 215 -14.48 -12.94 3.95
N ASP A 216 -15.65 -12.94 4.55
CA ASP A 216 -16.92 -13.28 3.91
C ASP A 216 -17.17 -12.39 2.67
N TYR A 217 -17.02 -11.07 2.82
CA TYR A 217 -17.12 -10.13 1.71
C TYR A 217 -16.14 -10.47 0.59
N PHE A 218 -14.86 -10.73 0.89
CA PHE A 218 -13.90 -11.07 -0.18
C PHE A 218 -14.17 -12.40 -0.88
N LEU A 219 -14.74 -13.37 -0.18
CA LEU A 219 -15.02 -14.70 -0.74
C LEU A 219 -16.31 -14.73 -1.56
N ASN A 220 -17.30 -13.90 -1.19
CA ASN A 220 -18.67 -14.00 -1.70
C ASN A 220 -19.09 -12.81 -2.57
N ARG A 221 -18.29 -11.74 -2.68
CA ARG A 221 -18.65 -10.55 -3.47
C ARG A 221 -18.27 -10.69 -4.93
N GLU A 222 -19.23 -11.07 -5.77
CA GLU A 222 -19.01 -11.28 -7.22
C GLU A 222 -18.59 -10.00 -7.98
N THR A 223 -19.00 -8.83 -7.51
CA THR A 223 -18.65 -7.52 -8.08
C THR A 223 -17.27 -7.01 -7.67
N LEU A 224 -16.57 -7.72 -6.78
CA LEU A 224 -15.23 -7.35 -6.33
C LEU A 224 -14.20 -7.57 -7.45
N VAL A 225 -13.71 -6.48 -8.04
CA VAL A 225 -12.71 -6.53 -9.12
C VAL A 225 -11.30 -6.72 -8.57
N SER A 226 -10.95 -5.99 -7.51
CA SER A 226 -9.61 -6.07 -6.89
C SER A 226 -9.58 -5.49 -5.48
N VAL A 227 -8.78 -6.11 -4.63
CA VAL A 227 -8.43 -5.60 -3.30
C VAL A 227 -7.16 -4.74 -3.38
N LEU A 228 -7.29 -3.46 -3.05
CA LEU A 228 -6.18 -2.55 -2.82
C LEU A 228 -5.66 -2.77 -1.38
N LEU A 229 -4.64 -3.60 -1.24
CA LEU A 229 -4.01 -3.93 0.05
C LEU A 229 -2.93 -2.90 0.40
N LEU A 230 -3.20 -2.07 1.40
CA LEU A 230 -2.32 -0.98 1.80
C LEU A 230 -1.25 -1.44 2.78
N ILE A 231 0.01 -1.09 2.46
CA ILE A 231 1.21 -1.37 3.24
C ILE A 231 1.91 -0.04 3.60
N ASP A 232 2.42 0.10 4.82
CA ASP A 232 3.15 1.31 5.25
C ASP A 232 4.62 1.22 4.82
N ALA A 233 5.05 2.00 3.82
CA ALA A 233 6.42 1.97 3.31
C ALA A 233 7.43 2.69 4.23
N SER A 234 6.96 3.41 5.26
CA SER A 234 7.83 4.17 6.17
C SER A 234 8.45 3.31 7.29
N ILE A 235 8.15 2.00 7.29
CA ILE A 235 8.60 1.03 8.26
C ILE A 235 8.97 -0.30 7.58
N PRO A 236 9.76 -1.15 8.24
CA PRO A 236 10.01 -2.51 7.75
C PRO A 236 8.72 -3.33 7.64
N ALA A 237 8.69 -4.24 6.66
CA ALA A 237 7.61 -5.18 6.42
C ALA A 237 7.12 -5.85 7.71
N LYS A 238 5.80 -5.97 7.87
CA LYS A 238 5.20 -6.65 9.02
C LYS A 238 4.66 -8.01 8.60
N LYS A 239 4.90 -9.00 9.45
CA LYS A 239 4.40 -10.37 9.29
C LYS A 239 2.90 -10.41 8.98
N ILE A 240 2.10 -9.65 9.72
CA ILE A 240 0.64 -9.58 9.52
C ILE A 240 0.25 -9.09 8.10
N ASP A 241 1.04 -8.20 7.50
CA ASP A 241 0.77 -7.70 6.15
C ASP A 241 1.08 -8.77 5.09
N LEU A 242 2.17 -9.52 5.28
CA LEU A 242 2.56 -10.65 4.42
C LEU A 242 1.55 -11.81 4.51
N GLU A 243 1.13 -12.16 5.72
CA GLU A 243 0.12 -13.19 5.96
C GLU A 243 -1.22 -12.82 5.32
N TYR A 244 -1.62 -11.54 5.41
CA TYR A 244 -2.85 -11.06 4.79
C TYR A 244 -2.79 -11.15 3.26
N ALA A 245 -1.67 -10.70 2.68
CA ALA A 245 -1.45 -10.80 1.23
C ALA A 245 -1.44 -12.27 0.78
N SER A 246 -0.75 -13.14 1.52
CA SER A 246 -0.74 -14.58 1.25
C SER A 246 -2.13 -15.20 1.32
N TRP A 247 -2.94 -14.84 2.31
CA TRP A 247 -4.32 -15.31 2.42
C TRP A 247 -5.18 -14.87 1.23
N LEU A 248 -5.06 -13.62 0.77
CA LEU A 248 -5.76 -13.15 -0.44
C LEU A 248 -5.35 -13.98 -1.66
N GLY A 249 -4.05 -14.20 -1.83
CA GLY A 249 -3.52 -15.03 -2.92
C GLY A 249 -4.01 -16.47 -2.89
N GLN A 250 -3.98 -17.13 -1.72
CA GLN A 250 -4.42 -18.52 -1.54
C GLN A 250 -5.90 -18.71 -1.88
N ASN A 251 -6.72 -17.69 -1.61
CA ASN A 251 -8.14 -17.70 -1.95
C ASN A 251 -8.42 -17.15 -3.36
N GLN A 252 -7.39 -16.90 -4.17
CA GLN A 252 -7.50 -16.40 -5.53
C GLN A 252 -8.25 -15.07 -5.62
N ILE A 253 -8.16 -14.24 -4.58
CA ILE A 253 -8.76 -12.91 -4.54
C ILE A 253 -7.79 -11.94 -5.26
N PRO A 254 -8.22 -11.28 -6.34
CA PRO A 254 -7.37 -10.33 -7.06
C PRO A 254 -6.95 -9.19 -6.12
N MET A 255 -5.67 -8.82 -6.14
CA MET A 255 -5.16 -7.75 -5.29
C MET A 255 -4.12 -6.88 -5.98
N THR A 256 -3.96 -5.66 -5.49
CA THR A 256 -2.88 -4.73 -5.83
C THR A 256 -2.31 -4.15 -4.53
N LEU A 257 -0.99 -4.24 -4.37
CA LEU A 257 -0.31 -3.72 -3.20
C LEU A 257 -0.14 -2.21 -3.33
N ILE A 258 -0.62 -1.46 -2.32
CA ILE A 258 -0.49 -0.01 -2.29
C ILE A 258 0.48 0.37 -1.16
N PHE A 259 1.70 0.75 -1.55
CA PHE A 259 2.70 1.22 -0.60
C PHE A 259 2.42 2.69 -0.28
N THR A 260 2.06 2.96 0.97
CA THR A 260 1.65 4.28 1.45
C THR A 260 2.79 4.99 2.20
N LYS A 261 2.64 6.32 2.35
CA LYS A 261 3.56 7.18 3.12
C LYS A 261 4.98 7.19 2.56
N CYS A 262 5.13 7.10 1.24
CA CYS A 262 6.43 7.18 0.56
C CYS A 262 7.12 8.56 0.71
N ASP A 263 6.41 9.58 1.21
CA ASP A 263 6.99 10.86 1.62
C ASP A 263 7.82 10.78 2.92
N LYS A 264 7.56 9.76 3.76
CA LYS A 264 8.17 9.69 5.09
C LYS A 264 9.56 9.09 5.04
N ARG A 265 10.56 9.97 5.03
CA ARG A 265 11.96 9.61 5.21
C ARG A 265 12.33 9.63 6.69
N LYS A 266 12.72 8.48 7.25
CA LYS A 266 13.42 8.46 8.53
C LYS A 266 14.86 8.90 8.31
N LYS A 267 15.40 9.74 9.20
CA LYS A 267 16.82 10.14 9.15
C LYS A 267 17.70 8.89 9.28
N LYS A 268 18.67 8.72 8.37
CA LYS A 268 19.59 7.57 8.32
C LYS A 268 20.31 7.32 9.65
N ARG A 269 20.60 8.38 10.42
CA ARG A 269 21.15 8.34 11.79
C ARG A 269 20.32 7.49 12.77
N ASN A 270 19.02 7.35 12.53
CA ASN A 270 18.11 6.58 13.38
C ASN A 270 17.89 5.14 12.85
N GLY A 271 18.73 4.67 11.92
CA GLY A 271 18.64 3.31 11.35
C GLY A 271 17.41 3.07 10.47
N GLY A 272 16.72 4.13 10.04
CA GLY A 272 15.54 4.00 9.19
C GLY A 272 15.91 3.87 7.72
N LYS A 273 15.41 2.81 7.08
CA LYS A 273 15.44 2.64 5.62
C LYS A 273 14.55 3.67 4.92
N ARG A 274 14.91 4.03 3.69
CA ARG A 274 14.06 4.81 2.79
C ARG A 274 12.83 3.97 2.40
N PRO A 275 11.70 4.61 2.03
CA PRO A 275 10.53 3.90 1.57
C PRO A 275 10.79 2.94 0.41
N GLU A 276 11.63 3.33 -0.54
CA GLU A 276 12.02 2.50 -1.69
C GLU A 276 12.68 1.18 -1.24
N GLU A 277 13.58 1.25 -0.25
CA GLU A 277 14.26 0.07 0.31
C GLU A 277 13.29 -0.85 1.05
N ASN A 278 12.34 -0.30 1.82
CA ASN A 278 11.31 -1.12 2.49
C ASN A 278 10.34 -1.77 1.49
N VAL A 279 10.05 -1.10 0.38
CA VAL A 279 9.24 -1.64 -0.72
C VAL A 279 9.95 -2.82 -1.36
N GLU A 280 11.24 -2.67 -1.66
CA GLU A 280 12.05 -3.75 -2.21
C GLU A 280 12.15 -4.95 -1.26
N ASP A 281 12.39 -4.72 0.03
CA ASP A 281 12.38 -5.78 1.05
C ASP A 281 11.04 -6.53 1.07
N PHE A 282 9.92 -5.80 1.08
CA PHE A 282 8.59 -6.40 1.09
C PHE A 282 8.35 -7.25 -0.18
N GLN A 283 8.77 -6.75 -1.34
CA GLN A 283 8.67 -7.48 -2.60
C GLN A 283 9.52 -8.75 -2.61
N ASN A 284 10.71 -8.72 -2.04
CA ASN A 284 11.56 -9.90 -1.95
C ASN A 284 10.92 -10.97 -1.03
N LEU A 285 10.36 -10.56 0.11
CA LEU A 285 9.66 -11.45 1.03
C LEU A 285 8.39 -12.06 0.42
N ILE A 286 7.58 -11.25 -0.28
CA ILE A 286 6.31 -11.74 -0.80
C ILE A 286 6.47 -12.68 -2.01
N ARG A 287 7.60 -12.63 -2.74
CA ARG A 287 7.85 -13.53 -3.89
C ARG A 287 7.84 -15.00 -3.51
N GLU A 288 8.15 -15.35 -2.26
CA GLU A 288 8.10 -16.74 -1.80
C GLU A 288 6.68 -17.30 -1.77
N PHE A 289 5.67 -16.42 -1.82
CA PHE A 289 4.25 -16.77 -1.75
C PHE A 289 3.54 -16.76 -3.11
N PHE A 290 4.15 -16.18 -4.15
CA PHE A 290 3.50 -15.96 -5.45
C PHE A 290 4.43 -16.34 -6.61
N GLN A 291 3.91 -17.06 -7.61
CA GLN A 291 4.67 -17.39 -8.82
C GLN A 291 5.01 -16.17 -9.67
N ALA A 292 4.08 -15.20 -9.73
CA ALA A 292 4.28 -13.93 -10.39
C ALA A 292 4.13 -12.79 -9.39
N ALA A 293 4.94 -11.74 -9.55
CA ALA A 293 4.90 -10.60 -8.64
C ALA A 293 3.51 -9.93 -8.68
N PRO A 294 2.87 -9.70 -7.53
CA PRO A 294 1.61 -8.96 -7.50
C PRO A 294 1.83 -7.51 -8.01
N PRO A 295 0.83 -6.89 -8.63
CA PRO A 295 0.90 -5.48 -9.01
C PRO A 295 1.06 -4.62 -7.76
N TRP A 296 1.90 -3.60 -7.84
CA TRP A 296 2.12 -2.68 -6.74
C TRP A 296 2.34 -1.23 -7.20
N ILE A 297 1.96 -0.28 -6.35
CA ILE A 297 2.12 1.17 -6.60
C ILE A 297 2.61 1.87 -5.33
N MET A 298 3.62 2.74 -5.46
CA MET A 298 4.09 3.64 -4.40
C MET A 298 3.27 4.92 -4.35
N THR A 299 2.87 5.33 -3.15
CA THR A 299 1.93 6.43 -2.95
C THR A 299 2.25 7.31 -1.75
N SER A 300 1.82 8.56 -1.85
CA SER A 300 1.74 9.48 -0.73
C SER A 300 0.50 10.35 -0.84
N SER A 301 -0.36 10.30 0.17
CA SER A 301 -1.51 11.21 0.28
C SER A 301 -1.12 12.65 0.62
N VAL A 302 0.16 12.91 0.96
CA VAL A 302 0.67 14.26 1.24
C VAL A 302 1.15 14.92 -0.05
N THR A 303 1.92 14.20 -0.87
CA THR A 303 2.48 14.72 -2.13
C THR A 303 1.61 14.41 -3.35
N ASN A 304 0.55 13.61 -3.19
CA ASN A 304 -0.27 13.03 -4.26
C ASN A 304 0.48 12.07 -5.21
N GLN A 305 1.69 11.65 -4.85
CA GLN A 305 2.40 10.59 -5.57
C GLN A 305 1.52 9.33 -5.69
N GLY A 306 1.50 8.71 -6.88
CA GLY A 306 0.84 7.43 -7.13
C GLY A 306 -0.68 7.53 -7.30
N ARG A 307 -1.27 8.73 -7.15
CA ARG A 307 -2.72 8.92 -7.23
C ARG A 307 -3.24 8.63 -8.63
N ASP A 308 -2.64 9.25 -9.64
CA ASP A 308 -3.12 9.14 -11.01
C ASP A 308 -2.79 7.74 -11.57
N GLU A 309 -1.68 7.15 -11.13
CA GLU A 309 -1.31 5.77 -11.41
C GLU A 309 -2.33 4.77 -10.83
N ILE A 310 -2.79 4.96 -9.58
CA ILE A 310 -3.89 4.14 -9.04
C ILE A 310 -5.15 4.27 -9.88
N LEU A 311 -5.55 5.50 -10.24
CA LEU A 311 -6.77 5.72 -10.98
C LEU A 311 -6.71 5.11 -12.39
N LEU A 312 -5.56 5.19 -13.06
CA LEU A 312 -5.31 4.54 -14.35
C LEU A 312 -5.39 3.01 -14.23
N HIS A 313 -4.77 2.44 -13.19
CA HIS A 313 -4.81 1.00 -12.95
C HIS A 313 -6.23 0.50 -12.60
N ILE A 314 -6.95 1.23 -11.75
CA ILE A 314 -8.37 0.96 -11.46
C ILE A 314 -9.19 0.99 -12.76
N ALA A 315 -9.01 2.03 -13.57
CA ALA A 315 -9.73 2.17 -14.83
C ALA A 315 -9.45 1.01 -15.79
N GLN A 316 -8.19 0.59 -15.87
CA GLN A 316 -7.78 -0.58 -16.65
C GLN A 316 -8.46 -1.86 -16.19
N LEU A 317 -8.43 -2.17 -14.90
CA LEU A 317 -9.07 -3.36 -14.35
C LEU A 317 -10.59 -3.31 -14.51
N ARG A 318 -11.19 -2.15 -14.22
CA ARG A 318 -12.64 -1.91 -14.35
C ARG A 318 -13.12 -2.11 -15.78
N ASN A 319 -12.45 -1.48 -16.75
CA ASN A 319 -12.87 -1.52 -18.15
C ASN A 319 -12.65 -2.92 -18.76
N TYR A 320 -11.62 -3.64 -18.31
CA TYR A 320 -11.46 -5.06 -18.68
C TYR A 320 -12.58 -5.92 -18.07
N TRP A 321 -12.90 -5.73 -16.79
CA TRP A 321 -13.99 -6.44 -16.11
C TRP A 321 -15.36 -6.16 -16.75
N LEU A 322 -15.65 -4.92 -17.14
CA LEU A 322 -16.92 -4.57 -17.80
C LEU A 322 -17.06 -5.14 -19.22
N LYS A 323 -15.95 -5.49 -19.88
CA LYS A 323 -15.95 -6.06 -21.23
C LYS A 323 -16.24 -7.57 -21.23
N HIS A 324 -15.92 -8.27 -20.15
CA HIS A 324 -15.84 -9.73 -20.08
C HIS A 324 -16.76 -10.31 -19.01
#